data_AF-A0A9D5AVR1-F1
#
_entry.id   AF-A0A9D5AVR1-F1
#
_cell.length_a   1.000
_cell.length_b   1.000
_cell.length_c   1.000
_cell.angle_alpha   90.00
_cell.angle_beta   90.00
_cell.angle_gamma   90.00
#
_symmetry.space_group_name_H-M   'P 1'
#
loop_
_entity.id
_entity.type
_entity.pdbx_description
1 polymer ?
#
loop_
_entity_poly.entity_id
_entity_poly.type
_entity_poly.pdbx_seq_one_letter_code
_entity_poly.pdbx_strand_id
1 'polypeptide(L)'
;MASVSCSLLNLPSKMRGLTLTSSSSTSNFASLSFSRNISHTVLLQGRLSLSTVQRRGVVVCEVAPKKVDSVVKRARQSEKRRLYNKARKSEIRTRTKKVLEALDLLKKKSDAQAEEIISIEKMIGEAYSIIDKAVKVGTLHRNTGANRKSRLARRKRAIEIHHGWYTPVPQESA
;
A
#
# COMPACT_ATOMS: atom_id res chain seq x y z
N MET A 1 16.29 46.14 -28.21
CA MET A 1 17.47 45.26 -28.35
C MET A 1 18.29 45.40 -27.08
N ALA A 2 17.98 44.62 -26.04
CA ALA A 2 18.72 44.63 -24.77
C ALA A 2 19.00 43.18 -24.39
N SER A 3 20.26 42.78 -24.57
CA SER A 3 20.78 41.45 -24.27
C SER A 3 21.08 41.34 -22.78
N VAL A 4 20.29 40.54 -22.06
CA VAL A 4 20.60 40.16 -20.67
C VAL A 4 21.40 38.86 -20.71
N SER A 5 22.72 39.01 -20.63
CA SER A 5 23.70 37.94 -20.47
C SER A 5 23.53 37.29 -19.10
N CYS A 6 23.02 36.06 -19.08
CA CYS A 6 22.86 35.24 -17.87
C CYS A 6 23.94 34.14 -17.86
N SER A 7 25.08 34.43 -17.24
CA SER A 7 26.17 33.49 -17.01
C SER A 7 25.83 32.60 -15.80
N LEU A 8 25.35 31.38 -16.06
CA LEU A 8 25.15 30.36 -15.03
C LEU A 8 26.48 29.69 -14.69
N LEU A 9 26.84 29.75 -13.42
CA LEU A 9 27.99 29.09 -12.80
C LEU A 9 27.85 27.57 -12.91
N ASN A 10 28.79 26.91 -13.60
CA ASN A 10 28.93 25.46 -13.60
C ASN A 10 29.70 25.01 -12.34
N LEU A 11 29.02 24.31 -11.42
CA LEU A 11 29.67 23.59 -10.33
C LEU A 11 30.05 22.16 -10.80
N PRO A 12 31.30 21.70 -10.62
CA PRO A 12 31.66 20.32 -10.91
C PRO A 12 31.13 19.39 -9.81
N SER A 13 30.14 18.55 -10.12
CA SER A 13 29.73 17.47 -9.23
C SER A 13 30.76 16.33 -9.28
N LYS A 14 31.55 16.20 -8.20
CA LYS A 14 32.51 15.12 -8.02
C LYS A 14 31.74 13.86 -7.60
N MET A 15 31.48 12.96 -8.54
CA MET A 15 30.91 11.65 -8.22
C MET A 15 31.93 10.85 -7.39
N ARG A 16 31.62 10.62 -6.10
CA ARG A 16 32.31 9.61 -5.30
C ARG A 16 31.67 8.26 -5.64
N GLY A 17 32.43 7.36 -6.27
CA GLY A 17 32.01 5.99 -6.51
C GLY A 17 31.81 5.26 -5.18
N LEU A 18 30.62 4.66 -5.01
CA LEU A 18 30.34 3.78 -3.88
C LEU A 18 30.76 2.36 -4.29
N THR A 19 31.85 1.87 -3.71
CA THR A 19 32.24 0.46 -3.78
C THR A 19 31.36 -0.34 -2.83
N LEU A 20 30.52 -1.25 -3.35
CA LEU A 20 29.81 -2.23 -2.55
C LEU A 20 30.73 -3.42 -2.29
N THR A 21 31.19 -3.57 -1.06
CA THR A 21 31.83 -4.79 -0.55
C THR A 21 30.75 -5.84 -0.34
N SER A 22 30.65 -6.82 -1.24
CA SER A 22 29.81 -8.01 -1.06
C SER A 22 30.52 -9.02 -0.14
N SER A 23 30.18 -9.02 1.14
CA SER A 23 30.50 -10.08 2.09
C SER A 23 29.63 -11.31 1.80
N SER A 24 30.21 -12.33 1.17
CA SER A 24 29.57 -13.62 0.92
C SER A 24 29.57 -14.49 2.19
N SER A 25 28.43 -14.57 2.88
CA SER A 25 28.16 -15.63 3.85
C SER A 25 27.72 -16.89 3.10
N THR A 26 28.56 -17.92 3.13
CA THR A 26 28.28 -19.25 2.59
C THR A 26 27.19 -19.95 3.41
N SER A 27 25.99 -20.10 2.86
CA SER A 27 25.01 -21.08 3.32
C SER A 27 24.80 -22.13 2.24
N ASN A 28 25.06 -23.38 2.62
CA ASN A 28 25.00 -24.57 1.79
C ASN A 28 23.58 -24.79 1.25
N PHE A 29 23.39 -24.71 -0.06
CA PHE A 29 22.21 -25.24 -0.74
C PHE A 29 22.63 -26.48 -1.53
N ALA A 30 22.12 -27.63 -1.09
CA ALA A 30 22.29 -28.91 -1.76
C ALA A 30 21.69 -28.86 -3.18
N SER A 31 22.52 -29.03 -4.20
CA SER A 31 22.09 -29.18 -5.59
C SER A 31 21.62 -30.62 -5.82
N LEU A 32 20.31 -30.83 -5.96
CA LEU A 32 19.76 -32.09 -6.43
C LEU A 32 20.00 -32.20 -7.94
N SER A 33 21.04 -32.93 -8.33
CA SER A 33 21.34 -33.29 -9.72
C SER A 33 20.44 -34.45 -10.15
N PHE A 34 19.40 -34.17 -10.93
CA PHE A 34 18.68 -35.22 -11.67
C PHE A 34 19.42 -35.47 -12.99
N SER A 35 20.37 -36.41 -12.98
CA SER A 35 21.00 -36.92 -14.20
C SER A 35 20.00 -37.79 -14.97
N ARG A 36 19.44 -37.28 -16.07
CA ARG A 36 18.74 -38.11 -17.06
C ARG A 36 19.76 -38.61 -18.09
N ASN A 37 20.12 -39.88 -17.99
CA ASN A 37 20.80 -40.62 -19.05
C ASN A 37 19.98 -40.55 -20.34
N ILE A 38 20.54 -40.01 -21.42
CA ILE A 38 20.03 -40.18 -22.78
C ILE A 38 20.99 -41.13 -23.48
N SER A 39 20.67 -42.42 -23.41
CA SER A 39 21.35 -43.46 -24.18
C SER A 39 20.72 -43.57 -25.57
N HIS A 40 21.57 -43.49 -26.58
CA HIS A 40 21.29 -43.66 -28.01
C HIS A 40 20.53 -44.95 -28.32
N THR A 41 19.51 -44.85 -29.17
CA THR A 41 19.10 -45.96 -30.04
C THR A 41 19.05 -45.46 -31.48
N VAL A 42 20.09 -45.82 -32.22
CA VAL A 42 20.11 -45.85 -33.68
C VAL A 42 19.26 -47.03 -34.11
N LEU A 43 18.17 -46.80 -34.83
CA LEU A 43 17.54 -47.86 -35.62
C LEU A 43 17.03 -47.30 -36.95
N LEU A 44 17.48 -47.98 -38.00
CA LEU A 44 17.40 -47.70 -39.42
C LEU A 44 15.97 -47.83 -39.99
N GLN A 45 15.75 -47.02 -41.03
CA GLN A 45 15.01 -47.33 -42.27
C GLN A 45 13.47 -47.45 -42.24
N GLY A 46 12.84 -46.63 -43.08
CA GLY A 46 11.47 -46.84 -43.57
C GLY A 46 10.75 -45.56 -43.98
N ARG A 47 11.12 -44.96 -45.12
CA ARG A 47 10.24 -43.97 -45.79
C ARG A 47 9.18 -44.72 -46.59
N LEU A 48 7.92 -44.60 -46.18
CA LEU A 48 6.77 -44.81 -47.07
C LEU A 48 5.87 -43.59 -46.98
N SER A 49 5.91 -42.79 -48.04
CA SER A 49 5.00 -41.68 -48.31
C SER A 49 3.69 -42.28 -48.82
N LEU A 50 2.64 -42.23 -48.01
CA LEU A 50 1.26 -42.41 -48.45
C LEU A 50 0.60 -41.03 -48.38
N SER A 51 0.35 -40.43 -49.54
CA SER A 51 -0.41 -39.20 -49.66
C SER A 51 -1.88 -39.48 -49.36
N THR A 52 -2.31 -39.32 -48.11
CA THR A 52 -3.72 -39.24 -47.78
C THR A 52 -4.31 -38.01 -48.47
N VAL A 53 -5.21 -38.23 -49.42
CA VAL A 53 -6.03 -37.21 -50.08
C VAL A 53 -6.71 -36.37 -49.00
N GLN A 54 -6.20 -35.16 -48.77
CA GLN A 54 -6.83 -34.21 -47.84
C GLN A 54 -8.11 -33.70 -48.50
N ARG A 55 -9.23 -34.36 -48.21
CA ARG A 55 -10.55 -33.76 -48.40
C ARG A 55 -10.53 -32.41 -47.68
N ARG A 56 -10.71 -31.33 -48.43
CA ARG A 56 -10.91 -29.98 -47.88
C ARG A 56 -12.23 -29.97 -47.11
N GLY A 57 -12.21 -30.47 -45.88
CA GLY A 57 -13.27 -30.25 -44.92
C GLY A 57 -13.29 -28.76 -44.60
N VAL A 58 -14.43 -28.11 -44.79
CA VAL A 58 -14.66 -26.77 -44.27
C VAL A 58 -14.58 -26.87 -42.75
N VAL A 59 -13.46 -26.46 -42.18
CA VAL A 59 -13.30 -26.33 -40.72
C VAL A 59 -14.15 -25.14 -40.31
N VAL A 60 -15.39 -25.40 -39.91
CA VAL A 60 -16.16 -24.46 -39.11
C VAL A 60 -15.44 -24.40 -37.76
N CYS A 61 -14.63 -23.36 -37.56
CA CYS A 61 -14.08 -23.07 -36.25
C CYS A 61 -15.23 -22.65 -35.33
N GLU A 62 -15.85 -23.61 -34.64
CA GLU A 62 -16.60 -23.28 -33.44
C GLU A 62 -15.63 -22.66 -32.43
N VAL A 63 -15.85 -21.39 -32.12
CA VAL A 63 -15.00 -20.61 -31.22
C VAL A 63 -15.18 -21.17 -29.81
N ALA A 64 -14.28 -22.06 -29.40
CA ALA A 64 -14.24 -22.58 -28.05
C ALA A 64 -14.18 -21.41 -27.04
N PRO A 65 -15.01 -21.40 -25.97
CA PRO A 65 -15.00 -20.33 -25.01
C PRO A 65 -13.61 -20.21 -24.37
N LYS A 66 -13.05 -19.00 -24.42
CA LYS A 66 -11.73 -18.71 -23.81
C LYS A 66 -11.75 -19.13 -22.34
N LYS A 67 -10.79 -19.96 -21.94
CA LYS A 67 -10.58 -20.36 -20.54
C LYS A 67 -10.43 -19.10 -19.68
N VAL A 68 -11.11 -19.07 -18.53
CA VAL A 68 -11.07 -17.89 -17.66
C VAL A 68 -9.69 -17.77 -17.04
N ASP A 69 -8.89 -16.84 -17.55
CA ASP A 69 -7.56 -16.57 -17.02
C ASP A 69 -7.65 -16.11 -15.56
N SER A 70 -6.98 -16.85 -14.68
CA SER A 70 -6.91 -16.54 -13.25
C SER A 70 -6.43 -15.11 -13.00
N VAL A 71 -5.56 -14.59 -13.88
CA VAL A 71 -5.06 -13.22 -13.90
C VAL A 71 -6.19 -12.20 -14.09
N VAL A 72 -7.04 -12.38 -15.10
CA VAL A 72 -8.17 -11.47 -15.39
C VAL A 72 -9.17 -11.47 -14.23
N LYS A 73 -9.41 -12.63 -13.62
CA LYS A 73 -10.25 -12.74 -12.41
C LYS A 73 -9.66 -11.95 -11.23
N ARG A 74 -8.35 -12.07 -10.98
CA ARG A 74 -7.66 -11.34 -9.91
C ARG A 74 -7.68 -9.83 -10.16
N ALA A 75 -7.51 -9.38 -11.40
CA ALA A 75 -7.61 -7.97 -11.78
C ALA A 75 -8.97 -7.38 -11.39
N ARG A 76 -10.07 -8.01 -11.82
CA ARG A 76 -11.45 -7.58 -11.48
C ARG A 76 -11.70 -7.54 -9.97
N GLN A 77 -11.24 -8.56 -9.23
CA GLN A 77 -11.37 -8.61 -7.76
C GLN A 77 -10.57 -7.48 -7.09
N SER A 78 -9.36 -7.21 -7.59
CA SER A 78 -8.48 -6.17 -7.05
C SER A 78 -9.09 -4.78 -7.21
N GLU A 79 -9.69 -4.49 -8.37
CA GLU A 79 -10.35 -3.21 -8.65
C GLU A 79 -11.54 -2.98 -7.71
N LYS A 80 -12.40 -4.00 -7.56
CA LYS A 80 -13.53 -3.96 -6.64
C LYS A 80 -13.06 -3.68 -5.20
N ARG A 81 -12.05 -4.40 -4.72
CA ARG A 81 -11.48 -4.19 -3.37
C ARG A 81 -10.80 -2.83 -3.24
N ARG A 82 -10.14 -2.34 -4.30
CA ARG A 82 -9.48 -1.03 -4.35
C ARG A 82 -10.49 0.09 -4.12
N LEU A 83 -11.65 0.05 -4.79
CA LEU A 83 -12.70 1.06 -4.63
C LEU A 83 -13.21 1.14 -3.19
N TYR A 84 -13.56 0.00 -2.58
CA TYR A 84 -14.04 -0.02 -1.18
C TYR A 84 -12.97 0.40 -0.16
N ASN A 85 -11.71 -0.02 -0.38
CA ASN A 85 -10.61 0.36 0.50
C ASN A 85 -10.27 1.85 0.34
N LYS A 86 -10.35 2.38 -0.89
CA LYS A 86 -10.16 3.81 -1.16
C LYS A 86 -11.21 4.63 -0.41
N ALA A 87 -12.49 4.29 -0.54
CA ALA A 87 -13.60 4.99 0.11
C ALA A 87 -13.44 5.03 1.64
N ARG A 88 -13.18 3.88 2.28
CA ARG A 88 -12.95 3.80 3.73
C ARG A 88 -11.72 4.58 4.18
N LYS A 89 -10.61 4.50 3.44
CA LYS A 89 -9.39 5.25 3.76
C LYS A 89 -9.60 6.76 3.62
N SER A 90 -10.31 7.21 2.58
CA SER A 90 -10.64 8.63 2.41
C SER A 90 -11.59 9.11 3.50
N GLU A 91 -12.60 8.34 3.88
CA GLU A 91 -13.52 8.72 4.94
C GLU A 91 -12.78 8.97 6.27
N ILE A 92 -11.92 8.03 6.67
CA ILE A 92 -11.11 8.20 7.90
C ILE A 92 -10.25 9.45 7.80
N ARG A 93 -9.61 9.70 6.64
CA ARG A 93 -8.76 10.88 6.43
C ARG A 93 -9.58 12.17 6.59
N THR A 94 -10.78 12.23 6.02
CA THR A 94 -11.67 13.39 6.10
C THR A 94 -12.13 13.65 7.53
N ARG A 95 -12.63 12.63 8.24
CA ARG A 95 -13.09 12.80 9.64
C ARG A 95 -11.94 13.20 10.56
N THR A 96 -10.77 12.57 10.40
CA THR A 96 -9.56 12.91 11.16
C THR A 96 -9.13 14.36 10.90
N LYS A 97 -9.17 14.81 9.64
CA LYS A 97 -8.81 16.18 9.26
C LYS A 97 -9.76 17.19 9.93
N LYS A 98 -11.08 16.96 9.89
CA LYS A 98 -12.07 17.82 10.55
C LYS A 98 -11.81 17.98 12.05
N VAL A 99 -11.50 16.87 12.73
CA VAL A 99 -11.16 16.91 14.17
C VAL A 99 -9.90 17.73 14.41
N LEU A 100 -8.85 17.53 13.60
CA LEU A 100 -7.60 18.28 13.76
C LEU A 100 -7.79 19.79 13.50
N GLU A 101 -8.56 20.15 12.47
CA GLU A 101 -8.88 21.55 12.18
C GLU A 101 -9.64 22.20 13.33
N ALA A 102 -10.64 21.52 13.91
CA ALA A 102 -11.37 22.04 15.06
C ALA A 102 -10.47 22.21 16.29
N LEU A 103 -9.58 21.26 16.55
CA LEU A 103 -8.60 21.33 17.63
C LEU A 103 -7.58 22.47 17.42
N ASP A 104 -7.11 22.70 16.19
CA ASP A 104 -6.17 23.77 15.86
C ASP A 104 -6.81 25.16 16.00
N LEU A 105 -8.11 25.27 15.71
CA LEU A 105 -8.88 26.50 15.95
C LEU A 105 -9.06 26.76 17.44
N LEU A 106 -9.38 25.73 18.23
CA LEU A 106 -9.55 25.85 19.68
C LEU A 106 -8.25 26.33 20.35
N LYS A 107 -7.11 25.77 19.95
CA LYS A 107 -5.80 26.16 20.49
C LYS A 107 -5.48 27.65 20.31
N LYS A 108 -5.97 28.27 19.23
CA LYS A 108 -5.70 29.68 18.91
C LYS A 108 -6.62 30.65 19.66
N LYS A 109 -7.82 30.20 20.05
CA LYS A 109 -8.76 31.01 20.82
C LYS A 109 -8.35 30.98 22.30
N SER A 110 -8.25 32.13 22.95
CA SER A 110 -8.00 32.24 24.39
C SER A 110 -9.25 31.90 25.21
N ASP A 111 -10.44 32.23 24.69
CA ASP A 111 -11.70 32.19 25.43
C ASP A 111 -12.49 30.90 25.12
N ALA A 112 -11.81 29.77 25.24
CA ALA A 112 -12.39 28.48 24.91
C ALA A 112 -13.52 28.12 25.89
N GLN A 113 -14.75 28.05 25.40
CA GLN A 113 -15.91 27.59 26.16
C GLN A 113 -15.97 26.06 26.21
N ALA A 114 -16.44 25.51 27.33
CA ALA A 114 -16.57 24.06 27.53
C ALA A 114 -17.49 23.40 26.47
N GLU A 115 -18.43 24.14 25.91
CA GLU A 115 -19.36 23.68 24.88
C GLU A 115 -18.66 23.30 23.56
N GLU A 116 -17.58 23.99 23.19
CA GLU A 116 -16.83 23.68 21.95
C GLU A 116 -16.17 22.30 22.05
N ILE A 117 -15.72 21.91 23.25
CA ILE A 117 -15.09 20.61 23.52
C ILE A 117 -16.08 19.47 23.29
N ILE A 118 -17.31 19.61 23.78
CA ILE A 118 -18.36 18.58 23.64
C ILE A 118 -18.62 18.28 22.15
N SER A 119 -18.63 19.32 21.31
CA SER A 119 -18.75 19.15 19.85
C SER A 119 -17.57 18.36 19.26
N ILE A 120 -16.36 18.64 19.74
CA ILE A 120 -15.13 17.97 19.28
C ILE A 120 -15.10 16.52 19.73
N GLU A 121 -15.55 16.23 20.95
CA GLU A 121 -15.68 14.86 21.46
C GLU A 121 -16.65 14.03 20.63
N LYS A 122 -17.78 14.62 20.22
CA LYS A 122 -18.70 13.97 19.29
C LYS A 122 -18.01 13.65 17.96
N MET A 123 -17.26 14.59 17.39
CA MET A 123 -16.50 14.36 16.15
C MET A 123 -15.42 13.28 16.33
N ILE A 124 -14.76 13.21 17.50
CA ILE A 124 -13.80 12.16 17.84
C ILE A 124 -14.50 10.81 17.92
N GLY A 125 -15.68 10.73 18.55
CA GLY A 125 -16.49 9.52 18.62
C GLY A 125 -16.87 8.99 17.24
N GLU A 126 -17.28 9.87 16.34
CA GLU A 126 -17.53 9.50 14.93
C GLU A 126 -16.27 8.97 14.24
N ALA A 127 -15.13 9.64 14.43
CA ALA A 127 -13.86 9.20 13.85
C ALA A 127 -13.45 7.81 14.37
N TYR A 128 -13.61 7.55 15.66
CA TYR A 128 -13.33 6.25 16.27
C TYR A 128 -14.25 5.15 15.73
N SER A 129 -15.55 5.44 15.59
CA SER A 129 -16.52 4.50 15.01
C SER A 129 -16.10 4.05 13.61
N ILE A 130 -15.69 4.98 12.74
CA ILE A 130 -15.25 4.64 11.38
C ILE A 130 -13.91 3.91 11.39
N ILE A 131 -12.95 4.29 12.24
CA ILE A 131 -11.66 3.59 12.37
C ILE A 131 -11.88 2.13 12.78
N ASP A 132 -12.71 1.89 13.79
CA ASP A 132 -12.93 0.55 14.34
C ASP A 132 -13.74 -0.32 13.37
N LYS A 133 -14.70 0.26 12.64
CA LYS A 133 -15.36 -0.42 11.50
C LYS A 133 -14.35 -0.81 10.42
N ALA A 134 -13.41 0.07 10.08
CA ALA A 134 -12.39 -0.23 9.07
C ALA A 134 -11.39 -1.31 9.52
N VAL A 135 -11.12 -1.40 10.82
CA VAL A 135 -10.32 -2.49 11.41
C VAL A 135 -11.10 -3.81 11.37
N LYS A 136 -12.38 -3.81 11.78
CA LYS A 136 -13.24 -5.02 11.76
C LYS A 136 -13.36 -5.64 10.38
N VAL A 137 -13.51 -4.80 9.34
CA VAL A 137 -13.61 -5.29 7.95
C VAL A 137 -12.23 -5.54 7.31
N GLY A 138 -11.12 -5.25 8.00
CA GLY A 138 -9.77 -5.60 7.54
C GLY A 138 -9.16 -4.65 6.48
N THR A 139 -9.69 -3.43 6.31
CA THR A 139 -9.02 -2.40 5.48
C THR A 139 -7.80 -1.82 6.19
N LEU A 140 -7.84 -1.79 7.52
CA LEU A 140 -6.78 -1.27 8.36
C LEU A 140 -6.33 -2.34 9.36
N HIS A 141 -5.03 -2.46 9.57
CA HIS A 141 -4.51 -3.34 10.62
C HIS A 141 -4.80 -2.76 12.02
N ARG A 142 -4.97 -3.63 13.01
CA ARG A 142 -5.29 -3.26 14.41
C ARG A 142 -4.34 -2.19 14.97
N ASN A 143 -3.03 -2.33 14.73
CA ASN A 143 -2.03 -1.37 15.21
C ASN A 143 -2.17 -0.02 14.52
N THR A 144 -2.49 0.00 13.23
CA THR A 144 -2.69 1.26 12.50
C THR A 144 -3.97 1.96 12.97
N GLY A 145 -5.02 1.21 13.31
CA GLY A 145 -6.21 1.76 13.97
C GLY A 145 -5.87 2.37 15.33
N ALA A 146 -5.17 1.61 16.18
CA ALA A 146 -4.71 2.08 17.49
C ALA A 146 -3.84 3.34 17.41
N ASN A 147 -2.90 3.39 16.46
CA ASN A 147 -2.03 4.56 16.24
C ASN A 147 -2.83 5.80 15.85
N ARG A 148 -3.89 5.65 15.03
CA ARG A 148 -4.77 6.78 14.67
C ARG A 148 -5.58 7.29 15.86
N LYS A 149 -6.12 6.39 16.68
CA LYS A 149 -6.84 6.76 17.92
C LYS A 149 -5.91 7.45 18.92
N SER A 150 -4.73 6.88 19.15
CA SER A 150 -3.70 7.46 20.00
C SER A 150 -3.30 8.86 19.55
N ARG A 151 -3.15 9.10 18.24
CA ARG A 151 -2.84 10.43 17.70
C ARG A 151 -3.91 11.47 18.06
N LEU A 152 -5.20 11.15 17.87
CA LEU A 152 -6.30 12.07 18.21
C LEU A 152 -6.35 12.35 19.71
N ALA A 153 -6.26 11.30 20.54
CA ALA A 153 -6.24 11.43 21.99
C ALA A 153 -5.08 12.30 22.49
N ARG A 154 -3.87 12.11 21.95
CA ARG A 154 -2.70 12.92 22.31
C ARG A 154 -2.88 14.40 21.96
N ARG A 155 -3.52 14.71 20.83
CA ARG A 155 -3.77 16.10 20.43
C ARG A 155 -4.84 16.77 21.28
N LYS A 156 -5.91 16.06 21.61
CA LYS A 156 -6.91 16.52 22.59
C LYS A 156 -6.24 16.86 23.93
N ARG A 157 -5.48 15.92 24.51
CA ARG A 157 -4.77 16.12 25.79
C ARG A 157 -3.82 17.32 25.78
N ALA A 158 -3.08 17.51 24.69
CA ALA A 158 -2.16 18.64 24.58
C ALA A 158 -2.88 20.00 24.63
N ILE A 159 -4.11 20.07 24.12
CA ILE A 159 -4.92 21.29 24.14
C ILE A 159 -5.54 21.50 25.52
N GLU A 160 -6.02 20.43 26.17
CA GLU A 160 -6.50 20.50 27.56
C GLU A 160 -5.43 21.01 28.53
N ILE A 161 -4.18 20.55 28.36
CA ILE A 161 -3.03 21.04 29.14
C ILE A 161 -2.73 22.51 28.82
N HIS A 162 -2.81 22.91 27.55
CA HIS A 162 -2.55 24.29 27.13
C HIS A 162 -3.53 25.29 27.74
N HIS A 163 -4.82 24.92 27.84
CA HIS A 163 -5.84 25.75 28.50
C HIS A 163 -5.90 25.56 30.02
N GLY A 164 -5.08 24.65 30.59
CA GLY A 164 -4.98 24.43 32.03
C GLY A 164 -6.12 23.62 32.65
N TRP A 165 -6.97 22.95 31.86
CA TRP A 165 -8.06 22.11 32.36
C TRP A 165 -7.60 20.75 32.88
N TYR A 166 -6.41 20.33 32.47
CA TYR A 166 -5.83 19.06 32.88
C TYR A 166 -4.35 19.24 33.18
N THR A 167 -3.99 18.91 34.42
CA THR A 167 -2.58 18.79 34.84
C THR A 167 -2.31 17.30 35.08
N PRO A 168 -1.44 16.67 34.29
CA PRO A 168 -1.09 15.28 34.54
C PRO A 168 -0.39 15.18 35.90
N VAL A 169 -0.94 14.34 36.78
CA VAL A 169 -0.29 13.99 38.05
C VAL A 169 1.03 13.27 37.70
N PRO A 170 2.19 13.71 38.23
CA PRO A 170 3.44 13.00 38.04
C PRO A 170 3.28 11.59 38.61
N GLN A 171 3.41 10.56 37.77
CA GLN A 171 3.38 9.20 38.26
C GLN A 171 4.73 8.91 38.91
N GLU A 172 4.74 8.81 40.24
CA GLU A 172 5.89 8.31 40.99
C GLU A 172 6.24 6.93 40.44
N SER A 173 7.45 6.83 39.89
CA SER A 173 7.99 5.61 39.30
C SER A 173 8.22 4.57 40.40
N ALA A 174 7.42 3.51 40.39
CA ALA A 174 7.70 2.26 41.09
C ALA A 174 8.65 1.39 40.26
#